data_AF-A0A954GER8-F1
#
_entry.id   AF-A0A954GER8-F1
#
_cell.length_a   1.000
_cell.length_b   1.000
_cell.length_c   1.000
_cell.angle_alpha   90.00
_cell.angle_beta   90.00
_cell.angle_gamma   90.00
#
_symmetry.space_group_name_H-M   'P 1'
#
loop_
_entity.id
_entity.type
_entity.pdbx_description
1 polymer ?
#
loop_
_entity_poly.entity_id
_entity_poly.type
_entity_poly.pdbx_seq_one_letter_code
_entity_poly.pdbx_strand_id
1 'polypeptide(L)'
;MTSTDTENQQPSGIDRGPNKPSPVTQESQGRWLSKTLVNFWVDASLLVVFLVLLWVTVVLYFLFPPGRAYENLTLWGGTAEYWRGFQFWVICVFAVDILLHVMLHWTWVCSVVSKHILHQKPTRDDGIQTIIGVGVLIAIIHIIAAALFAAWLGMDSPNL
;
A
#
# COMPACT_ATOMS: atom_id res chain seq x y z
N MET A 1 63.42 51.91 2.27
CA MET A 1 62.74 52.66 3.34
C MET A 1 62.36 54.02 2.76
N THR A 2 61.15 54.13 2.21
CA THR A 2 60.56 55.41 1.82
C THR A 2 59.04 55.27 1.87
N SER A 3 58.43 55.90 2.86
CA SER A 3 56.99 56.02 3.04
C SER A 3 56.37 56.81 1.88
N THR A 4 55.21 56.36 1.41
CA THR A 4 54.21 57.23 0.76
C THR A 4 52.84 56.78 1.23
N ASP A 5 52.38 57.43 2.30
CA ASP A 5 50.98 57.52 2.65
C ASP A 5 50.29 58.42 1.62
N THR A 6 49.20 57.96 1.02
CA THR A 6 48.21 58.85 0.40
C THR A 6 46.82 58.27 0.62
N GLU A 7 46.26 58.72 1.73
CA GLU A 7 44.85 59.04 1.95
C GLU A 7 43.96 59.07 0.69
N ASN A 8 42.89 58.28 0.70
CA ASN A 8 41.67 58.65 -0.02
C ASN A 8 40.42 58.21 0.76
N GLN A 9 39.72 59.22 1.28
CA GLN A 9 38.46 59.12 2.00
C GLN A 9 37.27 59.00 1.03
N GLN A 10 36.44 57.97 1.26
CA GLN A 10 34.95 57.88 1.27
C GLN A 10 34.11 58.61 0.18
N PRO A 11 32.97 58.04 -0.31
CA PRO A 11 31.75 58.12 0.51
C PRO A 11 30.69 57.00 0.34
N SER A 12 29.71 57.09 1.23
CA SER A 12 28.30 56.69 1.07
C SER A 12 27.92 55.29 1.55
N GLY A 13 27.43 55.28 2.80
CA GLY A 13 26.65 54.19 3.35
C GLY A 13 25.43 53.89 2.49
N ILE A 14 25.34 52.63 2.09
CA ILE A 14 24.08 52.05 1.63
C ILE A 14 23.34 51.61 2.88
N ASP A 15 22.35 52.43 3.23
CA ASP A 15 21.36 52.23 4.26
C ASP A 15 20.56 50.95 3.94
N ARG A 16 20.97 49.81 4.52
CA ARG A 16 20.19 48.57 4.47
C ARG A 16 19.15 48.64 5.56
N GLY A 17 17.98 49.19 5.20
CA GLY A 17 16.79 49.11 6.03
C GLY A 17 16.47 47.66 6.46
N PRO A 18 15.72 47.48 7.55
CA PRO A 18 15.45 46.18 8.13
C PRO A 18 14.70 45.30 7.12
N ASN A 19 15.37 44.23 6.69
CA ASN A 19 14.81 43.19 5.84
C ASN A 19 13.56 42.64 6.53
N LYS A 20 12.36 42.97 6.01
CA LYS A 20 11.12 42.35 6.45
C LYS A 20 11.22 40.85 6.15
N PRO A 21 11.07 39.95 7.13
CA PRO A 21 10.92 38.54 6.82
C PRO A 21 9.63 38.35 6.03
N SER A 22 9.74 37.80 4.83
CA SER A 22 8.60 37.42 4.00
C SER A 22 7.69 36.44 4.77
N PRO A 23 6.36 36.56 4.64
CA PRO A 23 5.43 35.67 5.31
C PRO A 23 5.60 34.24 4.76
N VAL A 24 5.77 33.30 5.69
CA VAL A 24 5.89 31.87 5.45
C VAL A 24 4.68 31.36 4.68
N THR A 25 4.89 30.89 3.44
CA THR A 25 3.88 30.15 2.67
C THR A 25 3.72 28.74 3.27
N GLN A 26 2.86 28.61 4.28
CA GLN A 26 2.45 27.36 4.92
C GLN A 26 1.41 26.56 4.09
N GLU A 27 1.59 26.37 2.78
CA GLU A 27 0.62 25.58 1.98
C GLU A 27 1.01 24.11 1.76
N SER A 28 2.20 23.68 2.18
CA SER A 28 2.71 22.33 1.86
C SER A 28 2.40 21.25 2.90
N GLN A 29 1.95 21.57 4.12
CA GLN A 29 1.86 20.58 5.22
C GLN A 29 0.66 19.61 5.12
N GLY A 30 -0.44 19.97 4.45
CA GLY A 30 -1.66 19.14 4.40
C GLY A 30 -1.56 17.86 3.54
N ARG A 31 -0.67 17.83 2.54
CA ARG A 31 -0.54 16.69 1.61
C ARG A 31 0.19 15.47 2.19
N TRP A 32 1.07 15.68 3.16
CA TRP A 32 1.91 14.61 3.73
C TRP A 32 1.16 13.82 4.81
N LEU A 33 0.36 14.51 5.63
CA LEU A 33 -0.48 13.88 6.63
C LEU A 33 -1.53 12.96 5.98
N SER A 34 -2.11 13.36 4.86
CA SER A 34 -3.11 12.55 4.17
C SER A 34 -2.56 11.21 3.65
N LYS A 35 -1.32 11.18 3.14
CA LYS A 35 -0.71 9.93 2.67
C LYS A 35 -0.42 8.96 3.81
N THR A 36 0.17 9.46 4.90
CA THR A 36 0.43 8.63 6.09
C THR A 36 -0.87 8.14 6.71
N LEU A 37 -1.92 8.98 6.73
CA LEU A 37 -3.23 8.60 7.24
C LEU A 37 -3.87 7.50 6.37
N VAL A 38 -3.84 7.64 5.04
CA VAL A 38 -4.36 6.62 4.11
C VAL A 38 -3.62 5.30 4.28
N ASN A 39 -2.29 5.33 4.37
CA ASN A 39 -1.51 4.11 4.62
C ASN A 39 -1.89 3.44 5.94
N PHE A 40 -2.04 4.23 7.01
CA PHE A 40 -2.47 3.72 8.30
C PHE A 40 -3.87 3.07 8.23
N TRP A 41 -4.80 3.68 7.50
CA TRP A 41 -6.15 3.11 7.30
C TRP A 41 -6.13 1.80 6.51
N VAL A 42 -5.29 1.67 5.48
CA VAL A 42 -5.13 0.41 4.72
C VAL A 42 -4.49 -0.66 5.58
N ASP A 43 -3.48 -0.34 6.38
CA ASP A 43 -2.86 -1.31 7.29
C ASP A 43 -3.84 -1.77 8.39
N ALA A 44 -4.64 -0.83 8.91
CA ALA A 44 -5.68 -1.13 9.88
C ALA A 44 -6.80 -1.99 9.25
N SER A 45 -7.23 -1.70 8.02
CA SER A 45 -8.23 -2.51 7.32
C SER A 45 -7.72 -3.93 7.10
N LEU A 46 -6.47 -4.07 6.66
CA LEU A 46 -5.80 -5.36 6.47
C LEU A 46 -5.82 -6.19 7.75
N LEU A 47 -5.48 -5.58 8.89
CA LEU A 47 -5.51 -6.24 10.19
C LEU A 47 -6.93 -6.68 10.58
N VAL A 48 -7.92 -5.80 10.39
CA VAL A 48 -9.32 -6.11 10.72
C VAL A 48 -9.84 -7.26 9.86
N VAL A 49 -9.62 -7.21 8.54
CA VAL A 49 -10.03 -8.27 7.62
C VAL A 49 -9.35 -9.59 7.96
N PHE A 50 -8.06 -9.56 8.32
CA PHE A 50 -7.34 -10.74 8.79
C PHE A 50 -7.97 -11.35 10.06
N LEU A 51 -8.33 -10.52 11.04
CA LEU A 51 -8.98 -10.99 12.26
C LEU A 51 -10.36 -11.59 11.98
N VAL A 52 -11.14 -10.98 11.08
CA VAL A 52 -12.43 -11.54 10.64
C VAL A 52 -12.22 -12.88 9.94
N LEU A 53 -11.22 -12.99 9.07
CA LEU A 53 -10.90 -14.24 8.37
C LEU A 53 -10.52 -15.35 9.36
N LEU A 54 -9.69 -15.03 10.35
CA LEU A 54 -9.28 -15.96 11.40
C LEU A 54 -10.50 -16.41 12.22
N TRP A 55 -11.35 -15.46 12.61
CA TRP A 55 -12.59 -15.75 13.32
C TRP A 55 -13.50 -16.71 12.53
N VAL A 56 -13.77 -16.41 11.26
CA VAL A 56 -14.62 -17.27 10.39
C VAL A 56 -14.02 -18.66 10.22
N THR A 57 -12.69 -18.75 10.07
CA THR A 57 -11.98 -20.03 9.94
C THR A 57 -12.12 -20.88 11.21
N VAL A 58 -11.94 -20.25 12.38
CA VAL A 58 -12.14 -20.91 13.69
C VAL A 58 -13.59 -21.35 13.85
N VAL A 59 -14.55 -20.49 13.52
CA VAL A 59 -15.98 -20.82 13.55
C VAL A 59 -16.28 -22.05 12.68
N LEU A 60 -15.83 -22.06 11.42
CA LEU A 60 -16.05 -23.19 10.52
C LEU A 60 -15.38 -24.48 11.02
N TYR A 61 -14.16 -24.39 11.54
CA TYR A 61 -13.44 -25.56 12.02
C TYR A 61 -14.07 -26.18 13.27
N PHE A 62 -14.45 -25.37 14.26
CA PHE A 62 -15.00 -25.86 15.52
C PHE A 62 -16.50 -26.16 15.47
N LEU A 63 -17.30 -25.36 14.75
CA LEU A 63 -18.75 -25.50 14.72
C LEU A 63 -19.22 -26.42 13.58
N PHE A 64 -18.43 -26.57 12.52
CA PHE A 64 -18.73 -27.45 11.38
C PHE A 64 -17.57 -28.43 11.08
N PRO A 65 -17.19 -29.32 12.02
CA PRO A 65 -16.10 -30.25 11.79
C PRO A 65 -16.41 -31.20 10.62
N PRO A 66 -15.44 -31.49 9.74
CA PRO A 66 -15.65 -32.33 8.57
C PRO A 66 -15.95 -33.78 8.98
N GLY A 67 -17.09 -34.33 8.55
CA GLY A 67 -17.40 -35.77 8.71
C GLY A 67 -18.71 -36.12 9.43
N ARG A 68 -19.49 -35.16 9.93
CA ARG A 68 -20.87 -35.42 10.38
C ARG A 68 -21.88 -34.96 9.32
N ALA A 69 -22.91 -35.79 9.10
CA ALA A 69 -24.06 -35.46 8.27
C ALA A 69 -24.88 -34.36 8.99
N TYR A 70 -24.66 -33.11 8.60
CA TYR A 70 -25.36 -31.95 9.14
C TYR A 70 -26.41 -31.48 8.13
N GLU A 71 -27.46 -32.27 7.91
CA GLU A 71 -28.55 -31.84 7.03
C GLU A 71 -29.38 -30.69 7.63
N ASN A 72 -29.15 -30.34 8.90
CA ASN A 72 -29.98 -29.41 9.66
C ASN A 72 -29.25 -28.57 10.73
N LEU A 73 -27.90 -28.55 10.76
CA LEU A 73 -27.18 -27.72 11.74
C LEU A 73 -27.02 -26.29 11.22
N THR A 74 -27.84 -25.38 11.74
CA THR A 74 -27.79 -23.95 11.40
C THR A 74 -27.12 -23.17 12.52
N LEU A 75 -26.04 -22.45 12.20
CA LEU A 75 -25.41 -21.52 13.12
C LEU A 75 -25.97 -20.12 12.84
N TRP A 76 -26.72 -19.56 13.78
CA TRP A 76 -27.39 -18.25 13.63
C TRP A 76 -28.30 -18.19 12.39
N GLY A 77 -28.95 -19.31 12.04
CA GLY A 77 -29.79 -19.42 10.85
C GLY A 77 -29.02 -19.61 9.53
N GLY A 78 -27.69 -19.58 9.54
CA GLY A 78 -26.84 -19.86 8.39
C GLY A 78 -26.33 -21.31 8.37
N THR A 79 -26.35 -21.95 7.20
CA THR A 79 -25.77 -23.28 6.98
C THR A 79 -24.25 -23.21 6.83
N ALA A 80 -23.55 -24.35 6.94
CA ALA A 80 -22.11 -24.43 6.71
C ALA A 80 -21.69 -23.84 5.35
N GLU A 81 -22.50 -24.06 4.31
CA GLU A 81 -22.26 -23.52 2.96
C GLU A 81 -22.33 -21.99 2.92
N TYR A 82 -23.28 -21.38 3.64
CA TYR A 82 -23.35 -19.92 3.76
C TYR A 82 -22.09 -19.35 4.41
N TRP A 83 -21.64 -19.96 5.51
CA TRP A 83 -20.42 -19.53 6.21
C TRP A 83 -19.15 -19.73 5.38
N ARG A 84 -19.07 -20.82 4.58
CA ARG A 84 -17.99 -21.04 3.61
C ARG A 84 -18.01 -20.00 2.49
N GLY A 85 -19.18 -19.67 1.97
CA GLY A 85 -19.35 -18.58 1.00
C GLY A 85 -18.91 -17.23 1.56
N PHE A 86 -19.28 -16.92 2.81
CA PHE A 86 -18.82 -15.72 3.49
C PHE A 86 -17.29 -15.71 3.67
N GLN A 87 -16.70 -16.82 4.10
CA GLN A 87 -15.24 -16.95 4.20
C GLN A 87 -14.55 -16.66 2.86
N PHE A 88 -15.09 -17.19 1.76
CA PHE A 88 -14.56 -16.95 0.43
C PHE A 88 -14.56 -15.45 0.08
N TRP A 89 -15.67 -14.74 0.32
CA TRP A 89 -15.73 -13.30 0.10
C TRP A 89 -14.72 -12.52 0.96
N VAL A 90 -14.56 -12.90 2.22
CA VAL A 90 -13.56 -12.28 3.10
C VAL A 90 -12.14 -12.52 2.58
N ILE A 91 -11.83 -13.72 2.06
CA ILE A 91 -10.54 -14.00 1.41
C ILE A 91 -10.34 -13.13 0.17
N CYS A 92 -11.37 -12.94 -0.66
CA CYS A 92 -11.29 -12.07 -1.84
C CYS A 92 -10.97 -10.62 -1.44
N VAL A 93 -11.65 -10.08 -0.43
CA VAL A 93 -11.38 -8.74 0.10
C VAL A 93 -9.98 -8.65 0.69
N PHE A 94 -9.57 -9.65 1.47
CA PHE A 94 -8.23 -9.72 2.05
C PHE A 94 -7.13 -9.73 0.98
N ALA A 95 -7.34 -10.47 -0.10
CA ALA A 95 -6.41 -10.49 -1.23
C ALA A 95 -6.28 -9.09 -1.85
N VAL A 96 -7.39 -8.40 -2.10
CA VAL A 96 -7.37 -7.02 -2.64
C VAL A 96 -6.67 -6.06 -1.68
N ASP A 97 -6.91 -6.15 -0.37
CA ASP A 97 -6.25 -5.32 0.64
C ASP A 97 -4.73 -5.57 0.69
N ILE A 98 -4.28 -6.84 0.60
CA ILE A 98 -2.84 -7.16 0.49
C ILE A 98 -2.26 -6.49 -0.75
N LEU A 99 -2.94 -6.60 -1.90
CA LEU A 99 -2.51 -6.01 -3.16
C LEU A 99 -2.34 -4.49 -3.02
N LEU A 100 -3.34 -3.80 -2.45
CA LEU A 100 -3.29 -2.36 -2.19
C LEU A 100 -2.17 -1.99 -1.21
N HIS A 101 -2.00 -2.74 -0.12
CA HIS A 101 -0.93 -2.55 0.86
C HIS A 101 0.46 -2.63 0.19
N VAL A 102 0.69 -3.66 -0.63
CA VAL A 102 1.95 -3.85 -1.36
C VAL A 102 2.19 -2.69 -2.33
N MET A 103 1.17 -2.22 -3.05
CA MET A 103 1.30 -1.06 -3.94
C MET A 103 1.71 0.22 -3.19
N LEU A 104 1.12 0.46 -2.01
CA LEU A 104 1.45 1.61 -1.16
C LEU A 104 2.86 1.52 -0.58
N HIS A 105 3.29 0.32 -0.22
CA HIS A 105 4.61 0.07 0.35
C HIS A 105 5.71 -0.05 -0.72
N TRP A 106 5.35 -0.19 -1.99
CA TRP A 106 6.28 -0.40 -3.11
C TRP A 106 7.38 0.68 -3.19
N THR A 107 7.04 1.94 -2.94
CA THR A 107 8.02 3.05 -2.90
C THR A 107 9.04 2.88 -1.76
N TRP A 108 8.60 2.35 -0.61
CA TRP A 108 9.50 1.99 0.49
C TRP A 108 10.38 0.81 0.10
N VAL A 109 9.82 -0.23 -0.53
CA VAL A 109 10.59 -1.40 -1.00
C VAL A 109 11.68 -0.97 -1.97
N CYS A 110 11.37 -0.15 -2.97
CA CYS A 110 12.39 0.40 -3.88
C CYS A 110 13.44 1.23 -3.14
N SER A 111 13.05 2.02 -2.14
CA SER A 111 13.99 2.81 -1.32
C SER A 111 14.92 1.93 -0.49
N VAL A 112 14.41 0.82 0.07
CA VAL A 112 15.17 -0.16 0.84
C VAL A 112 16.09 -0.95 -0.09
N VAL A 113 15.59 -1.44 -1.22
CA VAL A 113 16.37 -2.17 -2.22
C VAL A 113 17.48 -1.30 -2.80
N SER A 114 17.18 -0.05 -3.17
CA SER A 114 18.19 0.87 -3.70
C SER A 114 19.25 1.23 -2.65
N LYS A 115 18.87 1.35 -1.37
CA LYS A 115 19.83 1.58 -0.27
C LYS A 115 20.68 0.36 0.04
N HIS A 116 20.09 -0.82 0.14
CA HIS A 116 20.80 -2.02 0.55
C HIS A 116 21.57 -2.71 -0.57
N ILE A 117 21.06 -2.68 -1.81
CA ILE A 117 21.68 -3.38 -2.94
C ILE A 117 22.54 -2.44 -3.78
N LEU A 118 22.11 -1.19 -4.01
CA LEU A 118 22.77 -0.33 -4.99
C LEU A 118 23.71 0.75 -4.40
N HIS A 119 23.62 1.11 -3.11
CA HIS A 119 24.36 2.26 -2.54
C HIS A 119 24.28 3.56 -3.39
N GLN A 120 23.28 3.68 -4.28
CA GLN A 120 23.18 4.80 -5.23
C GLN A 120 22.29 5.91 -4.68
N LYS A 121 22.60 7.14 -5.11
CA LYS A 121 21.86 8.36 -4.77
C LYS A 121 20.44 8.29 -5.36
N PRO A 122 19.40 8.70 -4.63
CA PRO A 122 18.01 8.52 -5.03
C PRO A 122 17.68 9.39 -6.26
N THR A 123 17.66 8.80 -7.46
CA THR A 123 17.01 9.42 -8.62
C THR A 123 15.54 9.00 -8.58
N ARG A 124 14.71 9.99 -8.26
CA ARG A 124 13.32 9.84 -7.86
C ARG A 124 12.40 9.92 -9.08
N ASP A 125 12.01 8.77 -9.62
CA ASP A 125 10.89 8.67 -10.58
C ASP A 125 9.70 7.95 -9.94
N ASP A 126 8.98 8.67 -9.08
CA ASP A 126 7.76 8.23 -8.40
C ASP A 126 6.69 7.74 -9.41
N GLY A 127 6.65 8.34 -10.61
CA GLY A 127 5.68 8.02 -11.66
C GLY A 127 5.94 6.66 -12.31
N ILE A 128 7.20 6.37 -12.67
CA ILE A 128 7.59 5.09 -13.29
C ILE A 128 7.38 3.95 -12.29
N GLN A 129 7.68 4.17 -11.01
CA GLN A 129 7.47 3.18 -9.94
C GLN A 129 5.99 2.81 -9.77
N THR A 130 5.09 3.80 -9.85
CA THR A 130 3.64 3.56 -9.76
C THR A 130 3.13 2.79 -10.98
N ILE A 131 3.61 3.12 -12.19
CA ILE A 131 3.24 2.41 -13.42
C ILE A 131 3.69 0.95 -13.38
N ILE A 132 4.90 0.67 -12.89
CA ILE A 132 5.40 -0.70 -12.72
C ILE A 132 4.52 -1.46 -11.72
N GLY A 133 4.19 -0.86 -10.58
CA GLY A 133 3.29 -1.47 -9.59
C GLY A 133 1.93 -1.82 -10.17
N VAL A 134 1.31 -0.88 -10.90
CA VAL A 134 0.03 -1.09 -11.60
C VAL A 134 0.15 -2.18 -12.68
N GLY A 135 1.24 -2.19 -13.44
CA GLY A 135 1.48 -3.22 -14.47
C GLY A 135 1.58 -4.62 -13.87
N VAL A 136 2.31 -4.78 -12.76
CA VAL A 136 2.43 -6.06 -12.04
C VAL A 136 1.08 -6.49 -11.47
N LEU A 137 0.31 -5.57 -10.88
CA LEU A 137 -1.03 -5.86 -10.37
C LEU A 137 -1.95 -6.40 -11.47
N ILE A 138 -2.00 -5.71 -12.60
CA ILE A 138 -2.81 -6.12 -13.76
C ILE A 138 -2.37 -7.51 -14.24
N ALA A 139 -1.07 -7.76 -14.33
CA ALA A 139 -0.54 -9.06 -14.75
C ALA A 139 -0.94 -10.18 -13.77
N ILE A 140 -0.83 -9.98 -12.46
CA ILE A 140 -1.22 -10.97 -11.45
C ILE A 140 -2.71 -11.29 -11.53
N ILE A 141 -3.56 -10.26 -11.65
CA ILE A 141 -5.01 -10.44 -11.81
C ILE A 141 -5.31 -11.27 -13.07
N HIS A 142 -4.65 -10.99 -14.19
CA HIS A 142 -4.83 -11.75 -15.43
C HIS A 142 -4.34 -13.19 -15.31
N ILE A 143 -3.23 -13.44 -14.59
CA ILE A 143 -2.73 -14.80 -14.32
C ILE A 143 -3.74 -15.59 -13.49
N ILE A 144 -4.28 -15.00 -12.42
CA ILE A 144 -5.31 -15.65 -11.59
C ILE A 144 -6.57 -15.91 -12.42
N ALA A 145 -7.05 -14.92 -13.18
CA ALA A 145 -8.22 -15.09 -14.04
C ALA A 145 -7.99 -16.18 -15.10
N ALA A 146 -6.81 -16.22 -15.73
CA ALA A 146 -6.45 -17.25 -16.69
C ALA A 146 -6.36 -18.64 -16.04
N ALA A 147 -5.81 -18.75 -14.82
CA ALA A 147 -5.76 -20.01 -14.09
C ALA A 147 -7.16 -20.51 -13.71
N LEU A 148 -8.05 -19.63 -13.26
CA LEU A 148 -9.46 -19.96 -12.99
C LEU A 148 -10.19 -20.35 -14.28
N PHE A 149 -9.95 -19.64 -15.38
CA PHE A 149 -10.53 -19.96 -16.69
C PHE A 149 -10.03 -21.33 -17.20
N ALA A 150 -8.74 -21.63 -17.06
CA ALA A 150 -8.17 -22.93 -17.39
C ALA A 150 -8.76 -24.05 -16.50
N ALA A 151 -8.93 -23.81 -15.20
CA ALA A 151 -9.58 -24.75 -14.30
C ALA A 151 -11.05 -24.97 -14.68
N TRP A 152 -11.76 -23.92 -15.10
CA TRP A 152 -13.13 -24.01 -15.60
C TRP A 152 -13.22 -24.86 -16.88
N LEU A 153 -12.33 -24.64 -17.84
CA LEU A 153 -12.24 -25.49 -19.04
C LEU A 153 -11.90 -26.95 -18.71
N GLY A 154 -11.16 -27.19 -17.63
CA GLY A 154 -10.85 -28.54 -17.16
C GLY A 154 -12.02 -29.30 -16.52
N MET A 155 -13.11 -28.61 -16.14
CA MET A 155 -14.32 -29.27 -15.61
C MET A 155 -15.15 -29.94 -16.72
N ASP A 156 -14.91 -29.64 -17.99
CA ASP A 156 -15.47 -30.37 -19.13
C ASP A 156 -14.60 -31.60 -19.47
N SER A 157 -14.54 -32.57 -18.57
CA SER A 157 -14.17 -33.95 -18.95
C SER A 157 -15.45 -34.77 -19.08
N PRO A 158 -16.06 -34.85 -20.29
CA PRO A 158 -17.18 -35.73 -20.51
C PRO A 158 -16.71 -37.17 -20.31
N ASN A 159 -17.33 -37.81 -19.34
CA ASN A 159 -17.39 -39.26 -19.12
C ASN A 159 -17.46 -40.02 -20.47
N LEU A 160 -16.42 -40.79 -20.75
CA LEU A 160 -16.44 -41.96 -21.65
C LEU A 160 -16.13 -43.20 -20.79
#